data_AF-A0A4Q2ZAL3-F1
#
_entry.id   AF-A0A4Q2ZAL3-F1
#
_cell.length_a   1.000
_cell.length_b   1.000
_cell.length_c   1.000
_cell.angle_alpha   90.00
_cell.angle_beta   90.00
_cell.angle_gamma   90.00
#
_symmetry.space_group_name_H-M   'P 1'
#
loop_
_entity.id
_entity.type
_entity.pdbx_description
1 polymer ?
#
loop_
_entity_poly.entity_id
_entity_poly.type
_entity_poly.pdbx_seq_one_letter_code
_entity_poly.pdbx_strand_id
1 'polypeptide(L)'
;ASKQEDPVRGLAFDFLEDTPPGVPGEDHVLTGHAGGLVTINLDETDDPKRESARQQMGEMYRTVLGHFRHEVGHYYWDRLVRDTPRLEKFREVFGDERADYATALATHYAQGPMPDWQLRHVSAYAASHPWEDWAETWAHYLHIIDTLDTAAAEGLIVQDGQNQTVIQPPRGRPFAEIATEWRNVRLLLNGLNRSMGLPDPYPFFLAEAVIAKLTLIHQWVAEVGSAAQIAIPNPGLA
;
A
#
# COMPACT_ATOMS: atom_id res chain seq x y z
N ALA A 1 14.50 -10.35 7.01
CA ALA A 1 15.15 -10.33 8.33
C ALA A 1 14.44 -9.30 9.18
N SER A 2 14.09 -9.65 10.41
CA SER A 2 13.63 -8.67 11.41
C SER A 2 14.79 -7.77 11.86
N LYS A 3 14.53 -6.66 12.55
CA LYS A 3 15.62 -5.88 13.17
C LYS A 3 16.44 -6.66 14.21
N GLN A 4 15.90 -7.76 14.76
CA GLN A 4 16.66 -8.64 15.65
C GLN A 4 17.71 -9.45 14.88
N GLU A 5 17.41 -9.82 13.63
CA GLU A 5 18.28 -10.61 12.76
C GLU A 5 19.23 -9.72 11.94
N ASP A 6 18.75 -8.56 11.49
CA ASP A 6 19.53 -7.55 10.77
C ASP A 6 19.22 -6.16 11.36
N PRO A 7 20.01 -5.69 12.34
CA PRO A 7 19.77 -4.40 12.99
C PRO A 7 19.77 -3.20 12.04
N VAL A 8 20.49 -3.31 10.92
CA VAL A 8 20.70 -2.20 9.97
C VAL A 8 19.59 -2.15 8.93
N ARG A 9 19.17 -3.30 8.38
CA ARG A 9 18.21 -3.35 7.25
C ARG A 9 16.93 -4.12 7.55
N GLY A 10 16.78 -4.64 8.76
CA GLY A 10 15.61 -5.38 9.18
C GLY A 10 14.39 -4.48 9.42
N LEU A 11 13.22 -5.11 9.39
CA LEU A 11 11.93 -4.49 9.69
C LEU A 11 11.53 -4.73 11.15
N ALA A 12 11.00 -3.70 11.82
CA ALA A 12 10.38 -3.78 13.13
C ALA A 12 9.16 -2.85 13.19
N PHE A 13 8.30 -3.09 14.17
CA PHE A 13 7.07 -2.34 14.38
C PHE A 13 7.00 -1.87 15.82
N ASP A 14 6.81 -0.56 16.00
CA ASP A 14 6.52 0.06 17.30
C ASP A 14 5.09 0.57 17.32
N PHE A 15 4.34 0.18 18.35
CA PHE A 15 2.98 0.67 18.60
C PHE A 15 3.03 1.55 19.84
N LEU A 16 2.84 2.85 19.66
CA LEU A 16 3.00 3.86 20.71
C LEU A 16 1.71 4.66 20.87
N GLU A 17 1.44 5.15 22.08
CA GLU A 17 0.29 6.01 22.39
C GLU A 17 0.80 7.41 22.75
N ASP A 18 0.01 8.44 22.47
CA ASP A 18 0.30 9.80 22.92
C ASP A 18 0.43 9.87 24.44
N THR A 19 1.37 10.67 24.90
CA THR A 19 1.54 10.89 26.34
C THR A 19 0.34 11.73 26.86
N PRO A 20 -0.34 11.33 27.95
CA PRO A 20 -1.52 12.06 28.42
C PRO A 20 -1.23 13.54 28.73
N PRO A 21 -2.18 14.46 28.52
CA PRO A 21 -1.99 15.88 28.78
C PRO A 21 -1.57 16.13 30.23
N GLY A 22 -0.51 16.92 30.43
CA GLY A 22 -0.01 17.29 31.76
C GLY A 22 1.12 16.40 32.32
N VAL A 23 1.63 15.44 31.55
CA VAL A 23 2.88 14.72 31.86
C VAL A 23 4.06 15.43 31.19
N PRO A 24 5.22 15.63 31.85
CA PRO A 24 6.39 16.21 31.21
C PRO A 24 6.88 15.34 30.05
N GLY A 25 6.97 15.92 28.85
CA GLY A 25 7.25 15.21 27.60
C GLY A 25 5.97 14.92 26.81
N GLU A 26 5.23 15.97 26.43
CA GLU A 26 4.10 15.88 25.50
C GLU A 26 4.59 15.44 24.11
N ASP A 27 4.94 14.17 24.00
CA ASP A 27 5.35 13.57 22.74
C ASP A 27 4.07 13.10 22.04
N HIS A 28 3.64 13.88 21.05
CA HIS A 28 2.67 13.44 20.07
C HIS A 28 3.35 12.41 19.16
N VAL A 29 2.85 11.17 19.18
CA VAL A 29 3.40 10.09 18.37
C VAL A 29 2.93 10.28 16.94
N LEU A 30 3.86 10.42 16.00
CA LEU A 30 3.54 10.40 14.58
C LEU A 30 3.68 8.98 14.04
N THR A 31 2.68 8.52 13.29
CA THR A 31 2.81 7.35 12.44
C THR A 31 3.78 7.65 11.31
N GLY A 32 4.70 6.73 11.04
CA GLY A 32 5.73 6.90 10.01
C GLY A 32 6.74 5.78 9.98
N HIS A 33 7.77 5.93 9.16
CA HIS A 33 8.88 4.99 9.08
C HIS A 33 10.23 5.70 9.23
N ALA A 34 11.19 5.00 9.84
CA ALA A 34 12.59 5.42 9.89
C ALA A 34 13.51 4.21 9.84
N GLY A 35 14.25 4.04 8.74
CA GLY A 35 15.26 2.98 8.60
C GLY A 35 14.72 1.57 8.84
N GLY A 36 13.47 1.29 8.47
CA GLY A 36 12.79 0.00 8.69
C GLY A 36 12.19 -0.19 10.09
N LEU A 37 12.15 0.84 10.94
CA LEU A 37 11.23 0.88 12.07
C LEU A 37 9.95 1.59 11.59
N VAL A 38 8.82 0.88 11.63
CA VAL A 38 7.51 1.46 11.33
C VAL A 38 6.82 1.74 12.67
N THR A 39 6.55 3.00 12.95
CA THR A 39 5.85 3.44 14.16
C THR A 39 4.39 3.69 13.82
N ILE A 40 3.47 3.15 14.62
CA ILE A 40 2.03 3.37 14.51
C ILE A 40 1.55 4.04 15.79
N ASN A 41 0.88 5.18 15.66
CA ASN A 41 0.17 5.78 16.78
C ASN A 41 -1.11 4.98 17.06
N LEU A 42 -1.24 4.45 18.28
CA LEU A 42 -2.39 3.70 18.76
C LEU A 42 -3.68 4.54 18.77
N ASP A 43 -3.58 5.87 18.85
CA ASP A 43 -4.73 6.76 18.72
C ASP A 43 -5.40 6.68 17.35
N GLU A 44 -4.70 6.21 16.31
CA GLU A 44 -5.32 5.95 15.00
C GLU A 44 -6.27 4.74 15.01
N THR A 45 -6.19 3.89 16.03
CA THR A 45 -7.10 2.74 16.20
C THR A 45 -8.44 3.12 16.81
N ASP A 46 -8.58 4.34 17.35
CA ASP A 46 -9.82 4.85 17.95
C ASP A 46 -10.72 5.50 16.89
N ASP A 47 -11.89 4.91 16.63
CA ASP A 47 -12.79 5.27 15.52
C ASP A 47 -13.20 6.76 15.48
N PRO A 48 -13.55 7.44 16.60
CA PRO A 48 -13.83 8.87 16.62
C PRO A 48 -12.62 9.76 16.29
N LYS A 49 -11.42 9.43 16.82
CA LYS A 49 -10.18 10.18 16.54
C LYS A 49 -9.76 10.01 15.09
N ARG A 50 -9.86 8.77 14.57
CA ARG A 50 -9.59 8.44 13.17
C ARG A 50 -10.54 9.18 12.22
N GLU A 51 -11.84 9.23 12.53
CA GLU A 51 -12.81 9.96 11.72
C GLU A 51 -12.53 11.48 11.72
N SER A 52 -12.11 12.03 12.86
CA SER A 52 -11.69 13.44 12.94
C SER A 52 -10.43 13.71 12.10
N ALA A 53 -9.40 12.88 12.23
CA ALA A 53 -8.18 12.97 11.43
C ALA A 53 -8.46 12.81 9.92
N ARG A 54 -9.35 11.87 9.57
CA ARG A 54 -9.85 11.63 8.21
C ARG A 54 -10.50 12.88 7.61
N GLN A 55 -11.37 13.55 8.38
CA GLN A 55 -12.04 14.78 7.96
C GLN A 55 -11.07 15.96 7.86
N GLN A 56 -10.11 16.09 8.79
CA GLN A 56 -9.13 17.18 8.80
C GLN A 56 -8.16 17.11 7.61
N MET A 57 -7.81 15.90 7.15
CA MET A 57 -6.89 15.71 6.02
C MET A 57 -7.60 15.54 4.66
N GLY A 58 -8.94 15.48 4.65
CA GLY A 58 -9.73 15.33 3.41
C GLY A 58 -9.57 13.96 2.73
N GLU A 59 -9.08 12.96 3.45
CA GLU A 59 -8.77 11.64 2.89
C GLU A 59 -9.96 10.70 3.09
N MET A 60 -10.63 10.27 2.03
CA MET A 60 -11.82 9.39 2.18
C MET A 60 -11.52 8.04 2.84
N TYR A 61 -10.26 7.60 2.88
CA TYR A 61 -9.89 6.22 3.20
C TYR A 61 -8.62 6.11 4.05
N ARG A 62 -8.72 6.49 5.33
CA ARG A 62 -7.64 6.34 6.31
C ARG A 62 -7.97 5.20 7.28
N THR A 63 -7.25 4.09 7.19
CA THR A 63 -7.33 2.96 8.14
C THR A 63 -5.93 2.66 8.67
N VAL A 64 -5.81 2.17 9.90
CA VAL A 64 -4.51 1.80 10.50
C VAL A 64 -3.78 0.76 9.63
N LEU A 65 -4.51 -0.24 9.12
CA LEU A 65 -3.94 -1.22 8.21
C LEU A 65 -3.49 -0.59 6.88
N GLY A 66 -4.19 0.44 6.41
CA GLY A 66 -3.79 1.24 5.25
C GLY A 66 -2.44 1.92 5.46
N HIS A 67 -2.28 2.66 6.56
CA HIS A 67 -0.99 3.29 6.91
C HIS A 67 0.11 2.28 7.09
N PHE A 68 -0.17 1.19 7.79
CA PHE A 68 0.81 0.15 7.96
C PHE A 68 1.35 -0.35 6.62
N ARG A 69 0.46 -0.59 5.65
CA ARG A 69 0.85 -1.00 4.30
C ARG A 69 1.62 0.11 3.56
N HIS A 70 1.29 1.38 3.77
CA HIS A 70 1.99 2.54 3.22
C HIS A 70 3.43 2.63 3.75
N GLU A 71 3.62 2.58 5.07
CA GLU A 71 4.95 2.62 5.69
C GLU A 71 5.82 1.41 5.32
N VAL A 72 5.20 0.23 5.21
CA VAL A 72 5.86 -0.95 4.65
C VAL A 72 6.30 -0.69 3.20
N GLY A 73 5.51 0.06 2.42
CA GLY A 73 5.86 0.48 1.07
C GLY A 73 7.15 1.30 1.02
N HIS A 74 7.31 2.30 1.89
CA HIS A 74 8.56 3.05 1.99
C HIS A 74 9.75 2.18 2.37
N TYR A 75 9.57 1.28 3.34
CA TYR A 75 10.61 0.31 3.69
C TYR A 75 11.03 -0.53 2.46
N TYR A 76 10.07 -1.02 1.67
CA TYR A 76 10.41 -1.78 0.47
C TYR A 76 10.99 -0.92 -0.66
N TRP A 77 10.72 0.39 -0.70
CA TRP A 77 11.42 1.30 -1.60
C TRP A 77 12.92 1.32 -1.33
N ASP A 78 13.32 1.44 -0.07
CA ASP A 78 14.73 1.41 0.34
C ASP A 78 15.40 0.08 -0.03
N ARG A 79 14.65 -1.03 0.05
CA ARG A 79 15.18 -2.37 -0.21
C ARG A 79 15.24 -2.72 -1.69
N LEU A 80 14.26 -2.26 -2.48
CA LEU A 80 14.09 -2.67 -3.87
C LEU A 80 14.56 -1.61 -4.86
N VAL A 81 14.69 -0.33 -4.47
CA VAL A 81 14.86 0.79 -5.40
C VAL A 81 16.11 1.63 -5.10
N ARG A 82 16.19 2.33 -3.95
CA ARG A 82 17.11 3.44 -3.61
C ARG A 82 18.55 3.31 -4.15
N ASP A 83 19.15 2.13 -4.02
CA ASP A 83 20.56 1.87 -4.38
C ASP A 83 20.69 0.69 -5.36
N THR A 84 19.75 0.57 -6.31
CA THR A 84 19.70 -0.54 -7.27
C THR A 84 19.56 -0.03 -8.70
N PRO A 85 19.85 -0.87 -9.72
CA PRO A 85 19.55 -0.52 -11.12
C PRO A 85 18.07 -0.22 -11.41
N ARG A 86 17.14 -0.54 -10.49
CA ARG A 86 15.71 -0.26 -10.64
C ARG A 86 15.36 1.22 -10.47
N LEU A 87 16.26 2.04 -9.92
CA LEU A 87 16.00 3.47 -9.68
C LEU A 87 15.66 4.24 -10.95
N GLU A 88 16.33 3.96 -12.08
CA GLU A 88 15.99 4.63 -13.35
C GLU A 88 14.60 4.23 -13.83
N LYS A 89 14.24 2.95 -13.72
CA LYS A 89 12.90 2.48 -14.09
C LYS A 89 11.82 3.03 -13.16
N PHE A 90 12.14 3.19 -11.88
CA PHE A 90 11.28 3.87 -10.92
C PHE A 90 10.98 5.30 -11.38
N ARG A 91 12.00 6.08 -11.74
CA ARG A 91 11.83 7.47 -12.19
C ARG A 91 11.01 7.61 -13.46
N GLU A 92 11.15 6.66 -14.40
CA GLU A 92 10.32 6.61 -15.60
C GLU A 92 8.83 6.43 -15.30
N VAL A 93 8.49 5.70 -14.23
CA VAL A 93 7.11 5.25 -13.95
C VAL A 93 6.41 6.07 -12.87
N PHE A 94 7.13 6.45 -11.82
CA PHE A 94 6.62 7.21 -10.66
C PHE A 94 7.02 8.68 -10.69
N GLY A 95 8.10 9.03 -11.40
CA GLY A 95 8.67 10.38 -11.42
C GLY A 95 9.94 10.51 -10.58
N ASP A 96 10.53 11.70 -10.60
CA ASP A 96 11.81 11.99 -9.95
C ASP A 96 11.65 12.29 -8.46
N GLU A 97 12.06 11.34 -7.62
CA GLU A 97 11.99 11.44 -6.16
C GLU A 97 12.92 12.47 -5.53
N ARG A 98 13.83 13.07 -6.32
CA ARG A 98 14.75 14.10 -5.83
C ARG A 98 14.09 15.47 -5.68
N ALA A 99 12.83 15.60 -6.07
CA ALA A 99 12.04 16.78 -5.76
C ALA A 99 12.08 17.06 -4.24
N ASP A 100 12.08 18.33 -3.85
CA ASP A 100 12.11 18.68 -2.43
C ASP A 100 10.80 18.23 -1.75
N TYR A 101 10.91 17.25 -0.86
CA TYR A 101 9.77 16.59 -0.24
C TYR A 101 8.86 17.56 0.52
N ALA A 102 9.46 18.43 1.35
CA ALA A 102 8.71 19.37 2.16
C ALA A 102 7.95 20.39 1.30
N THR A 103 8.60 20.89 0.25
CA THR A 103 7.98 21.81 -0.72
C THR A 103 6.87 21.14 -1.51
N ALA A 104 7.06 19.87 -1.90
CA ALA A 104 6.07 19.10 -2.65
C ALA A 104 4.78 18.89 -1.82
N LEU A 105 4.92 18.48 -0.55
CA LEU A 105 3.77 18.34 0.36
C LEU A 105 3.10 19.68 0.67
N ALA A 106 3.87 20.73 0.95
CA ALA A 106 3.32 22.06 1.20
C ALA A 106 2.50 22.54 0.00
N THR A 107 2.99 22.29 -1.22
CA THR A 107 2.27 22.61 -2.47
C THR A 107 0.99 21.78 -2.59
N HIS A 108 1.05 20.48 -2.31
CA HIS A 108 -0.12 19.59 -2.35
C HIS A 108 -1.21 20.05 -1.38
N TYR A 109 -0.88 20.39 -0.13
CA TYR A 109 -1.87 20.87 0.83
C TYR A 109 -2.42 22.26 0.50
N ALA A 110 -1.60 23.12 -0.11
CA ALA A 110 -2.03 24.47 -0.49
C ALA A 110 -2.91 24.50 -1.75
N GLN A 111 -2.64 23.63 -2.72
CA GLN A 111 -3.23 23.70 -4.07
C GLN A 111 -4.05 22.46 -4.46
N GLY A 112 -3.93 21.38 -3.70
CA GLY A 112 -4.44 20.07 -4.08
C GLY A 112 -3.62 19.40 -5.18
N PRO A 113 -3.98 18.17 -5.58
CA PRO A 113 -3.40 17.51 -6.73
C PRO A 113 -3.81 18.21 -8.03
N MET A 114 -2.99 18.06 -9.08
CA MET A 114 -3.33 18.54 -10.42
C MET A 114 -4.66 17.94 -10.91
N PRO A 115 -5.41 18.64 -11.78
CA PRO A 115 -6.54 18.03 -12.49
C PRO A 115 -6.14 16.72 -13.16
N ASP A 116 -7.07 15.77 -13.21
CA ASP A 116 -6.89 14.44 -13.80
C ASP A 116 -5.80 13.59 -13.13
N TRP A 117 -5.43 13.87 -11.87
CA TRP A 117 -4.51 13.04 -11.10
C TRP A 117 -4.97 11.58 -11.04
N GLN A 118 -6.29 11.32 -11.04
CA GLN A 118 -6.89 9.99 -10.99
C GLN A 118 -6.50 9.11 -12.19
N LEU A 119 -6.05 9.70 -13.30
CA LEU A 119 -5.56 8.95 -14.45
C LEU A 119 -4.16 8.39 -14.23
N ARG A 120 -3.43 8.88 -13.22
CA ARG A 120 -2.02 8.59 -12.98
C ARG A 120 -1.74 8.04 -11.59
N HIS A 121 -2.49 8.46 -10.59
CA HIS A 121 -2.23 8.17 -9.18
C HIS A 121 -3.44 7.49 -8.55
N VAL A 122 -3.17 6.59 -7.59
CA VAL A 122 -4.22 5.82 -6.91
C VAL A 122 -5.01 6.66 -5.91
N SER A 123 -4.37 7.67 -5.32
CA SER A 123 -4.95 8.64 -4.40
C SER A 123 -4.49 10.06 -4.72
N ALA A 124 -5.17 11.06 -4.16
CA ALA A 124 -4.75 12.45 -4.28
C ALA A 124 -3.37 12.64 -3.64
N TYR A 125 -3.16 12.03 -2.47
CA TYR A 125 -1.90 12.09 -1.73
C TYR A 125 -0.74 11.43 -2.48
N ALA A 126 -0.99 10.34 -3.21
CA ALA A 126 -0.01 9.74 -4.12
C ALA A 126 0.49 10.73 -5.20
N ALA A 127 -0.29 11.74 -5.56
CA ALA A 127 0.14 12.78 -6.51
C ALA A 127 1.03 13.86 -5.88
N SER A 128 1.26 13.83 -4.56
CA SER A 128 2.07 14.84 -3.85
C SER A 128 3.56 14.70 -4.14
N HIS A 129 4.08 13.48 -4.23
CA HIS A 129 5.50 13.21 -4.42
C HIS A 129 5.73 11.78 -4.96
N PRO A 130 6.71 11.53 -5.87
CA PRO A 130 6.95 10.19 -6.43
C PRO A 130 7.23 9.10 -5.38
N TRP A 131 7.83 9.47 -4.25
CA TRP A 131 8.06 8.55 -3.14
C TRP A 131 6.77 8.14 -2.41
N GLU A 132 5.80 9.07 -2.30
CA GLU A 132 4.46 8.81 -1.75
C GLU A 132 3.61 8.01 -2.74
N ASP A 133 3.73 8.31 -4.03
CA ASP A 133 3.07 7.54 -5.10
C ASP A 133 3.44 6.05 -5.05
N TRP A 134 4.71 5.76 -4.76
CA TRP A 134 5.18 4.41 -4.53
C TRP A 134 4.56 3.78 -3.29
N ALA A 135 4.61 4.45 -2.14
CA ALA A 135 4.12 3.91 -0.88
C ALA A 135 2.61 3.66 -0.92
N GLU A 136 1.84 4.59 -1.50
CA GLU A 136 0.41 4.44 -1.75
C GLU A 136 0.12 3.29 -2.74
N THR A 137 0.81 3.25 -3.88
CA THR A 137 0.64 2.16 -4.84
C THR A 137 0.99 0.79 -4.22
N TRP A 138 2.03 0.73 -3.40
CA TRP A 138 2.41 -0.47 -2.65
C TRP A 138 1.33 -0.87 -1.64
N ALA A 139 0.75 0.10 -0.94
CA ALA A 139 -0.33 -0.16 0.00
C ALA A 139 -1.55 -0.78 -0.68
N HIS A 140 -1.89 -0.25 -1.86
CA HIS A 140 -2.92 -0.81 -2.73
C HIS A 140 -2.57 -2.18 -3.29
N TYR A 141 -1.31 -2.41 -3.65
CA TYR A 141 -0.84 -3.74 -4.05
C TYR A 141 -1.08 -4.78 -2.96
N LEU A 142 -0.67 -4.50 -1.71
CA LEU A 142 -0.91 -5.41 -0.58
C LEU A 142 -2.41 -5.59 -0.30
N HIS A 143 -3.20 -4.51 -0.38
CA HIS A 143 -4.65 -4.59 -0.24
C HIS A 143 -5.26 -5.60 -1.22
N ILE A 144 -4.89 -5.49 -2.51
CA ILE A 144 -5.40 -6.36 -3.57
C ILE A 144 -4.99 -7.82 -3.32
N ILE A 145 -3.70 -8.05 -3.09
CA ILE A 145 -3.15 -9.40 -2.91
C ILE A 145 -3.78 -10.09 -1.70
N ASP A 146 -3.82 -9.44 -0.53
CA ASP A 146 -4.35 -10.03 0.70
C ASP A 146 -5.85 -10.33 0.58
N THR A 147 -6.61 -9.44 -0.06
CA THR A 147 -8.05 -9.61 -0.25
C THR A 147 -8.34 -10.75 -1.21
N LEU A 148 -7.57 -10.88 -2.29
CA LEU A 148 -7.71 -11.99 -3.24
C LEU A 148 -7.24 -13.32 -2.65
N ASP A 149 -6.16 -13.34 -1.86
CA ASP A 149 -5.74 -14.54 -1.12
C ASP A 149 -6.86 -15.02 -0.19
N THR A 150 -7.50 -14.11 0.54
CA THR A 150 -8.65 -14.44 1.41
C THR A 150 -9.84 -14.95 0.59
N ALA A 151 -10.20 -14.26 -0.48
CA ALA A 151 -11.29 -14.68 -1.36
C ALA A 151 -11.05 -16.06 -1.99
N ALA A 152 -9.82 -16.36 -2.40
CA ALA A 152 -9.44 -17.66 -2.93
C ALA A 152 -9.51 -18.76 -1.86
N ALA A 153 -9.07 -18.49 -0.64
CA ALA A 153 -9.14 -19.43 0.48
C ALA A 153 -10.58 -19.82 0.83
N GLU A 154 -11.51 -18.87 0.72
CA GLU A 154 -12.95 -19.09 0.93
C GLU A 154 -13.67 -19.66 -0.31
N GLY A 155 -12.95 -19.90 -1.42
CA GLY A 155 -13.53 -20.45 -2.65
C GLY A 155 -14.52 -19.51 -3.33
N LEU A 156 -14.29 -18.19 -3.25
CA LEU A 156 -15.17 -17.19 -3.85
C LEU A 156 -15.28 -17.37 -5.37
N ILE A 157 -16.52 -17.38 -5.85
CA ILE A 157 -16.85 -17.35 -7.28
C ILE A 157 -17.67 -16.11 -7.55
N VAL A 158 -17.20 -15.25 -8.46
CA VAL A 158 -17.91 -14.03 -8.86
C VAL A 158 -18.60 -14.27 -10.21
N GLN A 159 -19.91 -14.02 -10.24
CA GLN A 159 -20.73 -14.06 -11.45
C GLN A 159 -20.72 -12.67 -12.12
N ASP A 160 -20.40 -12.61 -13.40
CA ASP A 160 -20.52 -11.42 -14.25
C ASP A 160 -21.28 -11.78 -15.52
N GLY A 161 -22.59 -11.54 -15.52
CA GLY A 161 -23.50 -11.97 -16.58
C GLY A 161 -23.53 -13.50 -16.70
N GLN A 162 -23.02 -14.04 -17.80
CA GLN A 162 -22.89 -15.48 -18.04
C GLN A 162 -21.51 -16.03 -17.66
N ASN A 163 -20.55 -15.16 -17.35
CA ASN A 163 -19.20 -15.55 -17.01
C ASN A 163 -19.08 -15.81 -15.51
N GLN A 164 -18.33 -16.86 -15.17
CA GLN A 164 -17.96 -17.18 -13.79
C GLN A 164 -16.45 -17.03 -13.65
N THR A 165 -16.04 -16.25 -12.66
CA THR A 165 -14.64 -16.10 -12.28
C THR A 165 -14.43 -16.78 -10.95
N VAL A 166 -13.70 -17.89 -10.94
CA VAL A 166 -13.23 -18.51 -9.70
C VAL A 166 -11.99 -17.74 -9.26
N ILE A 167 -12.03 -17.14 -8.07
CA ILE A 167 -10.87 -16.40 -7.56
C ILE A 167 -9.77 -17.39 -7.17
N GLN A 168 -8.56 -17.17 -7.68
CA GLN A 168 -7.41 -18.03 -7.40
C GLN A 168 -6.39 -17.29 -6.55
N PRO A 169 -5.52 -18.01 -5.81
CA PRO A 169 -4.43 -17.37 -5.09
C PRO A 169 -3.56 -16.52 -6.03
N PRO A 170 -3.34 -15.22 -5.74
CA PRO A 170 -2.59 -14.32 -6.63
C PRO A 170 -1.11 -14.68 -6.79
N ARG A 171 -0.48 -15.34 -5.82
CA ARG A 171 0.96 -15.59 -5.83
C ARG A 171 1.39 -16.43 -7.04
N GLY A 172 2.42 -15.96 -7.75
CA GLY A 172 3.01 -16.66 -8.89
C GLY A 172 2.24 -16.50 -10.21
N ARG A 173 1.18 -15.69 -10.24
CA ARG A 173 0.37 -15.43 -11.42
C ARG A 173 0.69 -14.08 -12.05
N PRO A 174 0.47 -13.89 -13.37
CA PRO A 174 0.61 -12.59 -14.00
C PRO A 174 -0.33 -11.54 -13.37
N PHE A 175 0.17 -10.33 -13.12
CA PHE A 175 -0.65 -9.27 -12.52
C PHE A 175 -1.87 -8.89 -13.35
N ALA A 176 -1.85 -9.08 -14.67
CA ALA A 176 -3.03 -8.83 -15.52
C ALA A 176 -4.23 -9.73 -15.15
N GLU A 177 -3.98 -10.98 -14.76
CA GLU A 177 -5.02 -11.89 -14.26
C GLU A 177 -5.51 -11.45 -12.88
N ILE A 178 -4.58 -11.11 -11.99
CA ILE A 178 -4.88 -10.57 -10.64
C ILE A 178 -5.74 -9.32 -10.74
N ALA A 179 -5.42 -8.38 -11.62
CA ALA A 179 -6.17 -7.15 -11.84
C ALA A 179 -7.59 -7.41 -12.36
N THR A 180 -7.75 -8.44 -13.21
CA THR A 180 -9.08 -8.85 -13.72
C THR A 180 -9.95 -9.43 -12.61
N GLU A 181 -9.39 -10.32 -11.79
CA GLU A 181 -10.08 -10.88 -10.62
C GLU A 181 -10.39 -9.80 -9.58
N TRP A 182 -9.44 -8.92 -9.31
CA TRP A 182 -9.62 -7.78 -8.40
C TRP A 182 -10.78 -6.89 -8.83
N ARG A 183 -10.91 -6.59 -10.13
CA ARG A 183 -12.04 -5.81 -10.64
C ARG A 183 -13.38 -6.44 -10.26
N ASN A 184 -13.51 -7.76 -10.43
CA ASN A 184 -14.74 -8.48 -10.16
C ASN A 184 -15.04 -8.52 -8.65
N VAL A 185 -14.02 -8.80 -7.83
CA VAL A 185 -14.16 -8.81 -6.35
C VAL A 185 -14.49 -7.42 -5.81
N ARG A 186 -13.83 -6.36 -6.30
CA ARG A 186 -14.13 -4.97 -5.94
C ARG A 186 -15.58 -4.61 -6.25
N LEU A 187 -16.06 -4.95 -7.45
CA LEU A 187 -17.44 -4.65 -7.86
C LEU A 187 -18.46 -5.35 -6.95
N LEU A 188 -18.21 -6.62 -6.63
CA LEU A 188 -19.03 -7.38 -5.67
C LEU A 188 -18.98 -6.73 -4.28
N LEU A 189 -17.79 -6.48 -3.74
CA LEU A 189 -17.58 -5.92 -2.40
C LEU A 189 -18.27 -4.56 -2.23
N ASN A 190 -18.04 -3.63 -3.16
CA ASN A 190 -18.67 -2.32 -3.12
C ASN A 190 -20.20 -2.44 -3.34
N GLY A 191 -20.65 -3.34 -4.21
CA GLY A 191 -22.07 -3.60 -4.44
C GLY A 191 -22.80 -4.11 -3.18
N LEU A 192 -22.21 -5.08 -2.48
CA LEU A 192 -22.73 -5.59 -1.20
C LEU A 192 -22.84 -4.49 -0.16
N ASN A 193 -21.80 -3.67 0.00
CA ASN A 193 -21.81 -2.55 0.93
C ASN A 193 -22.92 -1.54 0.62
N ARG A 194 -23.03 -1.10 -0.64
CA ARG A 194 -24.11 -0.17 -1.03
C ARG A 194 -25.50 -0.75 -0.78
N SER A 195 -25.70 -2.05 -0.98
CA SER A 195 -26.98 -2.72 -0.71
C SER A 195 -27.35 -2.71 0.78
N MET A 196 -26.36 -2.64 1.65
CA MET A 196 -26.50 -2.52 3.10
C MET A 196 -26.52 -1.06 3.58
N GLY A 197 -26.45 -0.08 2.69
CA GLY A 197 -26.35 1.34 3.05
C GLY A 197 -24.98 1.75 3.60
N LEU A 198 -23.95 0.94 3.39
CA LEU A 198 -22.57 1.22 3.79
C LEU A 198 -21.79 1.88 2.64
N PRO A 199 -20.75 2.69 2.94
CA PRO A 199 -19.86 3.23 1.92
C PRO A 199 -19.06 2.13 1.22
N ASP A 200 -18.59 2.42 0.01
CA ASP A 200 -17.70 1.55 -0.76
C ASP A 200 -16.41 1.26 0.04
N PRO A 201 -16.08 -0.02 0.35
CA PRO A 201 -14.84 -0.39 1.02
C PRO A 201 -13.59 -0.13 0.19
N TYR A 202 -13.74 0.00 -1.13
CA TYR A 202 -12.64 0.32 -2.03
C TYR A 202 -13.11 1.32 -3.10
N PRO A 203 -13.16 2.63 -2.80
CA PRO A 203 -13.70 3.66 -3.69
C PRO A 203 -12.71 4.08 -4.80
N PHE A 204 -11.57 3.41 -4.93
CA PHE A 204 -10.48 3.83 -5.82
C PHE A 204 -10.71 3.40 -7.27
N PHE A 205 -10.27 4.27 -8.19
CA PHE A 205 -10.21 3.99 -9.61
C PHE A 205 -8.78 3.61 -10.00
N LEU A 206 -8.60 2.39 -10.50
CA LEU A 206 -7.29 1.93 -10.98
C LEU A 206 -7.17 2.20 -12.47
N ALA A 207 -6.69 3.40 -12.81
CA ALA A 207 -6.38 3.78 -14.19
C ALA A 207 -5.23 2.93 -14.76
N GLU A 208 -5.06 2.95 -16.08
CA GLU A 208 -4.02 2.18 -16.78
C GLU A 208 -2.61 2.44 -16.21
N ALA A 209 -2.27 3.70 -15.94
CA ALA A 209 -0.98 4.05 -15.34
C ALA A 209 -0.81 3.47 -13.92
N VAL A 210 -1.88 3.42 -13.13
CA VAL A 210 -1.86 2.80 -11.80
C VAL A 210 -1.69 1.28 -11.90
N ILE A 211 -2.38 0.63 -12.85
CA ILE A 211 -2.20 -0.80 -13.13
C ILE A 211 -0.77 -1.10 -13.59
N ALA A 212 -0.16 -0.24 -14.39
CA ALA A 212 1.24 -0.38 -14.81
C ALA A 212 2.20 -0.31 -13.61
N LYS A 213 1.99 0.65 -12.69
CA LYS A 213 2.75 0.76 -11.43
C LYS A 213 2.60 -0.49 -10.56
N LEU A 214 1.37 -0.96 -10.35
CA LEU A 214 1.09 -2.18 -9.60
C LEU A 214 1.73 -3.42 -10.24
N THR A 215 1.72 -3.50 -11.58
CA THR A 215 2.37 -4.58 -12.33
C THR A 215 3.89 -4.56 -12.11
N LEU A 216 4.51 -3.38 -12.11
CA LEU A 216 5.94 -3.22 -11.86
C LEU A 216 6.32 -3.68 -10.45
N ILE A 217 5.56 -3.26 -9.43
CA ILE A 217 5.73 -3.72 -8.05
C ILE A 217 5.66 -5.24 -7.98
N HIS A 218 4.61 -5.82 -8.58
CA HIS A 218 4.42 -7.27 -8.59
C HIS A 218 5.60 -8.02 -9.21
N GLN A 219 6.13 -7.54 -10.34
CA GLN A 219 7.30 -8.11 -10.99
C GLN A 219 8.54 -8.06 -10.10
N TRP A 220 8.85 -6.91 -9.49
CA TRP A 220 10.03 -6.78 -8.63
C TRP A 220 9.94 -7.64 -7.36
N VAL A 221 8.74 -7.83 -6.81
CA VAL A 221 8.50 -8.75 -5.69
C VAL A 221 8.73 -10.20 -6.13
N ALA A 222 8.19 -10.60 -7.29
CA ALA A 222 8.35 -11.97 -7.81
C ALA A 222 9.82 -12.32 -8.13
N GLU A 223 10.59 -11.37 -8.68
CA GLU A 223 12.02 -11.53 -8.96
C GLU A 223 12.82 -11.82 -7.68
N VAL A 224 12.57 -11.05 -6.61
CA VAL A 224 13.26 -11.24 -5.32
C VAL A 224 12.83 -12.55 -4.65
N GLY A 225 11.54 -12.89 -4.71
CA GLY A 225 11.04 -14.17 -4.19
C GLY A 225 11.67 -15.38 -4.88
N SER A 226 11.85 -15.30 -6.20
CA SER A 226 12.50 -16.36 -6.98
C SER A 226 13.99 -16.48 -6.65
N ALA A 227 14.70 -15.34 -6.53
CA ALA A 227 16.11 -15.33 -6.14
C ALA A 227 16.33 -15.89 -4.72
N ALA A 228 15.44 -15.58 -3.77
CA ALA A 228 15.49 -16.12 -2.42
C ALA A 228 15.24 -17.63 -2.38
N GLN A 229 14.33 -18.16 -3.22
CA GLN A 229 14.11 -19.61 -3.34
C GLN A 229 15.31 -20.35 -3.94
N ILE A 230 16.03 -19.74 -4.89
CA ILE A 230 17.26 -20.32 -5.45
C ILE A 230 18.40 -20.33 -4.42
N ALA A 231 18.45 -19.34 -3.52
CA ALA A 231 19.51 -19.20 -2.52
C ALA A 231 19.35 -20.13 -1.30
N ILE A 232 18.17 -20.73 -1.07
CA ILE A 232 17.96 -21.75 -0.03
C ILE A 232 18.20 -23.11 -0.69
N PRO A 233 19.34 -23.79 -0.47
CA PRO A 233 19.54 -25.12 -1.01
C PRO A 233 18.49 -26.04 -0.42
N ASN A 234 17.78 -26.73 -1.32
CA ASN A 234 16.77 -27.72 -1.02
C ASN A 234 17.32 -28.70 0.03
N PRO A 235 16.78 -28.76 1.27
CA PRO A 235 17.16 -29.80 2.22
C PRO A 235 16.45 -31.10 1.79
N GLY A 236 16.85 -31.60 0.63
CA GLY A 236 16.36 -32.85 0.08
C GLY A 236 17.05 -34.02 0.77
N LEU A 237 16.24 -34.77 1.53
CA LEU A 237 16.26 -36.22 1.66
C LEU A 237 17.65 -36.88 1.70
N ALA A 238 18.10 -37.19 2.92
CA ALA A 238 18.93 -38.34 3.22
C ALA A 238 18.13 -39.29 4.13
#